data_AF-A0A357C386-F1
#
_entry.id   AF-A0A357C386-F1
#
_cell.length_a   1.000
_cell.length_b   1.000
_cell.length_c   1.000
_cell.angle_alpha   90.00
_cell.angle_beta   90.00
_cell.angle_gamma   90.00
#
_symmetry.space_group_name_H-M   'P 1'
#
loop_
_entity.id
_entity.type
_entity.pdbx_description
1 polymer ?
#
loop_
_entity_poly.entity_id
_entity_poly.type
_entity_poly.pdbx_seq_one_letter_code
_entity_poly.pdbx_strand_id
1 'polypeptide(L)'
;MKQTLTTHSTRFGFASRVISGVMCNLFKKKRVFKTSDGFKSDDLLKYAIDHLRSANLLFDRNPICFDSGGYLSHLGLELILKSILLNTNGEFPAIHDLKMLYKIAKKSGFKLKKEAEEMLKKVNQFYCLRYADPKKPIEIGYEDWKMIESAANSLLSSLPEDTLKELYNTDYYEKGGRILMERKGE
;
A
#
# COMPACT_ATOMS: atom_id res chain seq x y z
N MET A 1 -47.11 -48.73 -2.06
CA MET A 1 -45.78 -49.25 -2.47
C MET A 1 -44.76 -48.84 -1.42
N LYS A 2 -44.06 -49.82 -0.86
CA LYS A 2 -43.03 -49.69 0.17
C LYS A 2 -41.69 -49.27 -0.48
N GLN A 3 -40.85 -48.56 0.28
CA GLN A 3 -39.42 -48.85 0.58
C GLN A 3 -38.62 -47.53 0.74
N THR A 4 -38.39 -47.11 1.99
CA THR A 4 -37.18 -47.28 2.83
C THR A 4 -36.06 -46.27 2.54
N LEU A 5 -35.90 -45.35 3.50
CA LEU A 5 -34.70 -44.56 3.78
C LEU A 5 -33.50 -45.48 4.02
N THR A 6 -32.34 -45.15 3.44
CA THR A 6 -31.04 -45.61 3.94
C THR A 6 -30.02 -44.48 3.88
N THR A 7 -29.60 -44.07 5.07
CA THR A 7 -28.49 -43.18 5.37
C THR A 7 -27.18 -43.97 5.32
N HIS A 8 -26.18 -43.50 4.57
CA HIS A 8 -24.81 -43.97 4.72
C HIS A 8 -23.90 -42.86 5.25
N SER A 9 -23.73 -42.92 6.57
CA SER A 9 -22.64 -42.36 7.35
C SER A 9 -21.36 -43.15 7.04
N THR A 10 -20.30 -42.47 6.60
CA THR A 10 -18.93 -42.98 6.67
C THR A 10 -18.11 -42.04 7.54
N ARG A 11 -17.90 -42.48 8.78
CA ARG A 11 -16.84 -42.01 9.68
C ARG A 11 -15.60 -42.89 9.49
N PHE A 12 -14.48 -42.38 9.99
CA PHE A 12 -13.13 -42.98 10.15
C PHE A 12 -12.21 -42.80 8.92
N GLY A 13 -10.96 -42.36 9.06
CA GLY A 13 -10.10 -42.35 10.23
C GLY A 13 -9.12 -41.18 10.30
N PHE A 14 -8.89 -40.75 11.54
CA PHE A 14 -7.75 -39.98 11.99
C PHE A 14 -6.44 -40.68 11.57
N ALA A 15 -5.64 -40.01 10.76
CA ALA A 15 -4.21 -40.26 10.68
C ALA A 15 -3.49 -38.96 11.11
N SER A 16 -3.35 -38.82 12.42
CA SER A 16 -2.37 -37.92 13.03
C SER A 16 -0.98 -38.38 12.59
N ARG A 17 -0.38 -37.68 11.65
CA ARG A 17 1.07 -37.74 11.41
C ARG A 17 1.66 -36.36 11.63
N VAL A 18 2.27 -36.26 12.79
CA VAL A 18 3.37 -35.37 13.16
C VAL A 18 4.28 -35.12 11.97
N ILE A 19 4.18 -33.92 11.40
CA ILE A 19 5.29 -33.23 10.72
C ILE A 19 5.61 -32.07 11.68
N SER A 20 6.31 -32.33 12.77
CA SER A 20 7.77 -32.25 12.83
C SER A 20 8.31 -30.94 12.21
N GLY A 21 8.13 -29.84 12.93
CA GLY A 21 9.30 -29.16 13.48
C GLY A 21 10.17 -28.33 12.54
N VAL A 22 9.67 -27.84 11.40
CA VAL A 22 10.40 -26.85 10.55
C VAL A 22 9.48 -25.72 10.06
N MET A 23 8.62 -25.20 10.94
CA MET A 23 7.97 -23.89 10.76
C MET A 23 8.24 -22.95 11.95
N CYS A 24 9.42 -23.10 12.56
CA CYS A 24 9.97 -22.12 13.50
C CYS A 24 11.01 -21.29 12.74
N ASN A 25 10.86 -19.96 12.74
CA ASN A 25 11.83 -18.93 12.29
C ASN A 25 11.71 -18.22 10.93
N LEU A 26 10.55 -18.21 10.25
CA LEU A 26 10.31 -17.29 9.10
C LEU A 26 9.48 -16.04 9.43
N PHE A 27 8.96 -15.93 10.65
CA PHE A 27 8.45 -14.67 11.19
C PHE A 27 9.53 -13.99 12.04
N LYS A 28 10.64 -13.56 11.41
CA LYS A 28 11.37 -12.42 12.01
C LYS A 28 10.34 -11.31 12.17
N LYS A 29 10.02 -10.94 13.42
CA LYS A 29 9.04 -9.90 13.74
C LYS A 29 9.39 -8.69 12.89
N LYS A 30 8.54 -8.36 11.91
CA LYS A 30 8.80 -7.21 11.03
C LYS A 30 8.93 -5.98 11.90
N ARG A 31 9.92 -5.13 11.60
CA ARG A 31 10.13 -3.86 12.29
C ARG A 31 8.82 -3.06 12.28
N VAL A 32 8.54 -2.38 13.38
CA VAL A 32 7.47 -1.40 13.50
C VAL A 32 8.13 -0.04 13.67
N PHE A 33 7.59 0.97 13.00
CA PHE A 33 8.02 2.35 13.08
C PHE A 33 6.98 3.15 13.85
N LYS A 34 7.43 4.01 14.77
CA LYS A 34 6.55 4.72 15.69
C LYS A 34 6.79 6.22 15.65
N THR A 35 5.81 6.98 16.15
CA THR A 35 6.00 8.40 16.44
C THR A 35 7.16 8.65 17.42
N SER A 36 7.34 7.76 18.40
CA SER A 36 8.48 7.80 19.35
C SER A 36 9.85 7.60 18.70
N ASP A 37 9.90 7.03 17.49
CA ASP A 37 11.14 6.88 16.72
C ASP A 37 11.46 8.14 15.87
N GLY A 38 10.66 9.20 16.00
CA GLY A 38 10.81 10.46 15.26
C GLY A 38 10.07 10.51 13.93
N PHE A 39 9.26 9.50 13.59
CA PHE A 39 8.43 9.54 12.38
C PHE A 39 7.24 10.47 12.57
N LYS A 40 6.97 11.29 11.55
CA LYS A 40 5.82 12.18 11.52
C LYS A 40 4.90 11.86 10.32
N SER A 41 3.60 12.05 10.53
CA SER A 41 2.56 11.72 9.55
C SER A 41 2.61 12.66 8.34
N ASP A 42 2.86 13.95 8.56
CA ASP A 42 3.05 14.99 7.54
C ASP A 42 4.27 14.71 6.66
N ASP A 43 5.41 14.32 7.23
CA ASP A 43 6.61 13.94 6.47
C ASP A 43 6.31 12.79 5.51
N LEU A 44 5.61 11.74 5.97
CA LEU A 44 5.22 10.61 5.11
C LEU A 44 4.30 11.05 3.98
N LEU A 45 3.38 11.98 4.23
CA LEU A 45 2.47 12.51 3.20
C LEU A 45 3.20 13.36 2.17
N LYS A 46 4.16 14.19 2.58
CA LYS A 46 5.01 14.93 1.63
C LYS A 46 5.73 13.99 0.68
N TYR A 47 6.39 12.96 1.22
CA TYR A 47 7.04 11.94 0.41
C TYR A 47 6.05 11.22 -0.52
N ALA A 48 4.85 10.91 -0.03
CA ALA A 48 3.82 10.29 -0.84
C ALA A 48 3.41 11.16 -2.04
N ILE A 49 3.17 12.45 -1.81
CA ILE A 49 2.74 13.40 -2.83
C ILE A 49 3.86 13.64 -3.84
N ASP A 50 5.11 13.74 -3.40
CA ASP A 50 6.25 13.84 -4.30
C ASP A 50 6.34 12.63 -5.24
N HIS A 51 6.13 11.42 -4.72
CA HIS A 51 6.11 10.20 -5.52
C HIS A 51 4.94 10.20 -6.51
N LEU A 52 3.74 10.59 -6.09
CA LEU A 52 2.57 10.66 -6.97
C LEU A 52 2.72 11.75 -8.05
N ARG A 53 3.27 12.92 -7.72
CA ARG A 53 3.58 13.97 -8.71
C ARG A 53 4.62 13.50 -9.71
N SER A 54 5.67 12.84 -9.22
CA SER A 54 6.70 12.24 -10.10
C SER A 54 6.10 11.15 -10.99
N ALA A 55 5.20 10.32 -10.45
CA ALA A 55 4.47 9.33 -11.22
C ALA A 55 3.64 10.00 -12.33
N ASN A 56 2.86 11.04 -12.01
CA ASN A 56 2.09 11.80 -12.99
C ASN A 56 2.97 12.28 -14.15
N LEU A 57 4.10 12.93 -13.84
CA LEU A 57 5.04 13.41 -14.86
C LEU A 57 5.56 12.30 -15.78
N LEU A 58 5.74 11.07 -15.25
CA LEU A 58 6.17 9.92 -16.04
C LEU A 58 5.05 9.36 -16.92
N PHE A 59 3.81 9.32 -16.41
CA PHE A 59 2.63 8.95 -17.20
C PHE A 59 2.33 9.95 -18.32
N ASP A 60 2.53 11.24 -18.06
CA ASP A 60 2.30 12.30 -19.04
C ASP A 60 3.36 12.34 -20.15
N ARG A 61 4.57 11.80 -19.89
CA ARG A 61 5.72 11.98 -20.78
C ARG A 61 5.81 10.96 -21.92
N ASN A 62 5.86 9.67 -21.59
CA ASN A 62 6.03 8.62 -22.60
C ASN A 62 5.70 7.23 -22.03
N PRO A 63 5.06 6.32 -22.81
CA PRO A 63 4.82 4.93 -22.40
C PRO A 63 6.04 4.17 -21.87
N ILE A 64 7.26 4.45 -22.35
CA ILE A 64 8.48 3.80 -21.83
C ILE A 64 8.75 4.12 -20.36
N CYS A 65 8.11 5.15 -19.81
CA CYS A 65 8.25 5.58 -18.42
C CYS A 65 7.18 4.99 -17.50
N PHE A 66 6.17 4.27 -18.03
CA PHE A 66 5.02 3.83 -17.25
C PHE A 66 5.40 2.86 -16.15
N ASP A 67 6.39 1.99 -16.35
CA ASP A 67 6.85 1.07 -15.30
C ASP A 67 7.38 1.83 -14.07
N SER A 68 8.15 2.90 -14.32
CA SER A 68 8.65 3.79 -13.28
C SER A 68 7.52 4.59 -12.64
N GLY A 69 6.58 5.09 -13.44
CA GLY A 69 5.37 5.77 -12.96
C GLY A 69 4.53 4.88 -12.04
N GLY A 70 4.25 3.65 -12.45
CA GLY A 70 3.52 2.65 -11.67
C GLY A 70 4.22 2.29 -10.37
N TYR A 71 5.54 2.11 -10.40
CA TYR A 71 6.32 1.86 -9.18
C TYR A 71 6.28 3.04 -8.20
N LEU A 72 6.40 4.29 -8.70
CA LEU A 72 6.27 5.48 -7.85
C LEU A 72 4.85 5.64 -7.29
N SER A 73 3.82 5.32 -8.07
CA SER A 73 2.43 5.26 -7.61
C SER A 73 2.26 4.28 -6.45
N HIS A 74 2.90 3.11 -6.53
CA HIS A 74 2.90 2.15 -5.42
C HIS A 74 3.50 2.74 -4.14
N LEU A 75 4.67 3.37 -4.24
CA LEU A 75 5.30 4.03 -3.08
C LEU A 75 4.44 5.16 -2.52
N GLY A 76 3.82 5.96 -3.39
CA GLY A 76 2.91 7.03 -2.99
C GLY A 76 1.74 6.50 -2.13
N LEU A 77 1.00 5.51 -2.65
CA LEU A 77 -0.13 4.92 -1.93
C LEU A 77 0.30 4.19 -0.65
N GLU A 78 1.48 3.54 -0.66
CA GLU A 78 2.06 2.89 0.52
C GLU A 78 2.27 3.91 1.66
N LEU A 79 2.87 5.06 1.34
CA LEU A 79 3.17 6.10 2.31
C LEU A 79 1.92 6.82 2.82
N ILE A 80 0.89 7.00 1.99
CA ILE A 80 -0.41 7.51 2.47
C ILE A 80 -1.01 6.54 3.50
N LEU A 81 -1.06 5.24 3.19
CA LEU A 81 -1.57 4.23 4.13
C LEU A 81 -0.76 4.16 5.42
N LYS A 82 0.57 4.27 5.33
CA LYS A 82 1.44 4.33 6.52
C LYS A 82 1.22 5.59 7.34
N SER A 83 0.97 6.73 6.68
CA SER A 83 0.63 7.98 7.36
C SER A 83 -0.70 7.86 8.10
N ILE A 84 -1.72 7.27 7.47
CA ILE A 84 -3.01 6.96 8.13
C ILE A 84 -2.77 6.10 9.37
N LEU A 85 -2.02 5.01 9.26
CA LEU A 85 -1.71 4.11 10.38
C LEU A 85 -0.93 4.81 11.51
N LEU A 86 0.05 5.64 11.15
CA LEU A 86 0.83 6.41 12.12
C LEU A 86 -0.05 7.41 12.87
N ASN A 87 -0.96 8.09 12.17
CA ASN A 87 -1.90 9.03 12.76
C ASN A 87 -2.90 8.33 13.70
N THR A 88 -3.48 7.21 13.26
CA THR A 88 -4.53 6.53 14.03
C THR A 88 -3.98 5.68 15.20
N ASN A 89 -2.82 5.05 15.01
CA ASN A 89 -2.31 4.03 15.94
C ASN A 89 -0.96 4.44 16.58
N GLY A 90 -0.35 5.55 16.17
CA GLY A 90 0.99 5.94 16.59
C GLY A 90 2.11 5.09 15.99
N GLU A 91 1.80 4.14 15.10
CA GLU A 91 2.77 3.23 14.51
C GLU A 91 2.33 2.62 13.16
N PHE A 92 3.31 2.16 12.37
CA PHE A 92 3.07 1.39 11.15
C PHE A 92 4.12 0.29 10.95
N PRO A 93 3.78 -0.83 10.30
CA PRO A 93 4.72 -1.93 10.07
C PRO A 93 5.64 -1.67 8.87
N ALA A 94 6.83 -2.26 8.89
CA ALA A 94 7.77 -2.34 7.75
C ALA A 94 7.26 -3.34 6.68
N ILE A 95 6.11 -3.02 6.10
CA ILE A 95 5.43 -3.80 5.06
C ILE A 95 5.22 -2.88 3.85
N HIS A 96 5.38 -3.46 2.66
CA HIS A 96 5.17 -2.81 1.35
C HIS A 96 3.92 -3.35 0.62
N ASP A 97 3.25 -4.35 1.20
CA ASP A 97 2.00 -4.88 0.64
C ASP A 97 0.84 -3.95 1.01
N LEU A 98 0.30 -3.24 0.01
CA LEU A 98 -0.82 -2.30 0.14
C LEU A 98 -2.08 -2.98 0.67
N LYS A 99 -2.35 -4.23 0.30
CA LYS A 99 -3.53 -4.97 0.76
C LYS A 99 -3.43 -5.22 2.26
N MET A 100 -2.24 -5.57 2.74
CA MET A 100 -1.97 -5.79 4.17
C MET A 100 -2.02 -4.48 4.95
N LEU A 101 -1.43 -3.40 4.44
CA LEU A 101 -1.51 -2.08 5.07
C LEU A 101 -2.97 -1.60 5.18
N TYR A 102 -3.74 -1.68 4.09
CA TYR A 102 -5.15 -1.33 4.09
C TYR A 102 -5.97 -2.23 5.03
N LYS A 103 -5.70 -3.54 5.08
CA LYS A 103 -6.36 -4.45 6.04
C LYS A 103 -6.12 -4.04 7.49
N ILE A 104 -4.93 -3.52 7.83
CA ILE A 104 -4.64 -3.00 9.16
C ILE A 104 -5.41 -1.70 9.39
N ALA A 105 -5.36 -0.75 8.45
CA ALA A 105 -6.08 0.52 8.56
C ALA A 105 -7.59 0.29 8.72
N LYS A 106 -8.15 -0.67 7.97
CA LYS A 106 -9.56 -1.06 8.03
C LYS A 106 -9.99 -1.56 9.40
N LYS A 107 -9.10 -2.19 10.16
CA LYS A 107 -9.38 -2.59 11.56
C LYS A 107 -9.47 -1.40 12.51
N SER A 108 -8.80 -0.30 12.19
CA SER A 108 -8.90 0.97 12.92
C SER A 108 -10.11 1.81 12.51
N GLY A 109 -11.06 1.25 11.74
CA GLY A 109 -12.29 1.92 11.31
C GLY A 109 -12.23 2.62 9.95
N PHE A 110 -11.06 2.64 9.31
CA PHE A 110 -10.89 3.23 7.99
C PHE A 110 -11.64 2.45 6.90
N LYS A 111 -12.27 3.14 5.94
CA LYS A 111 -13.00 2.50 4.84
C LYS A 111 -12.76 3.24 3.53
N LEU A 112 -12.43 2.49 2.49
CA LEU A 112 -12.40 2.99 1.12
C LEU A 112 -13.67 2.64 0.37
N LYS A 113 -13.94 3.40 -0.68
CA LYS A 113 -14.87 2.99 -1.74
C LYS A 113 -14.33 1.74 -2.43
N LYS A 114 -15.23 0.91 -2.97
CA LYS A 114 -14.88 -0.38 -3.58
C LYS A 114 -13.89 -0.21 -4.74
N GLU A 115 -14.06 0.83 -5.53
CA GLU A 115 -13.21 1.16 -6.67
C GLU A 115 -11.77 1.43 -6.24
N ALA A 116 -11.57 2.19 -5.16
CA ALA A 116 -10.25 2.46 -4.60
C ALA A 116 -9.62 1.20 -3.99
N GLU A 117 -10.42 0.33 -3.37
CA GLU A 117 -9.93 -0.96 -2.85
C GLU A 117 -9.47 -1.91 -3.97
N GLU A 118 -10.20 -1.99 -5.09
CA GLU A 118 -9.75 -2.75 -6.27
C GLU A 118 -8.50 -2.14 -6.89
N MET A 119 -8.42 -0.81 -6.97
CA MET A 119 -7.24 -0.15 -7.51
C MET A 119 -6.00 -0.42 -6.64
N LEU A 120 -6.12 -0.43 -5.32
CA LEU A 120 -5.02 -0.82 -4.43
C LEU A 120 -4.51 -2.24 -4.72
N LYS A 121 -5.39 -3.18 -5.08
CA LYS A 121 -4.95 -4.54 -5.45
C LYS A 121 -4.14 -4.55 -6.74
N LYS A 122 -4.53 -3.74 -7.73
CA LYS A 122 -3.78 -3.59 -9.00
C LYS A 122 -2.44 -2.90 -8.75
N VAL A 123 -2.42 -1.73 -8.09
CA VAL A 123 -1.16 -1.01 -7.77
C VAL A 123 -0.23 -1.82 -6.87
N ASN A 124 -0.75 -2.72 -6.03
CA ASN A 124 0.10 -3.61 -5.24
C ASN A 124 1.02 -4.49 -6.12
N GLN A 125 0.62 -4.81 -7.35
CA GLN A 125 1.43 -5.57 -8.29
C GLN A 125 2.58 -4.71 -8.84
N PHE A 126 2.41 -3.39 -8.94
CA PHE A 126 3.39 -2.46 -9.52
C PHE A 126 4.72 -2.40 -8.73
N TYR A 127 4.74 -2.88 -7.49
CA TYR A 127 5.99 -3.13 -6.75
C TYR A 127 6.99 -4.01 -7.54
N CYS A 128 6.48 -4.96 -8.33
CA CYS A 128 7.26 -5.91 -9.10
C CYS A 128 7.80 -5.33 -10.44
N LEU A 129 7.38 -4.13 -10.86
CA LEU A 129 7.83 -3.53 -12.12
C LEU A 129 9.35 -3.25 -12.14
N ARG A 130 9.99 -3.14 -10.96
CA ARG A 130 11.45 -3.03 -10.85
C ARG A 130 12.20 -4.27 -11.38
N TYR A 131 11.59 -5.44 -11.26
CA TYR A 131 12.15 -6.72 -11.66
C TYR A 131 11.03 -7.56 -12.26
N ALA A 132 10.55 -7.15 -13.43
CA ALA A 132 9.42 -7.79 -14.08
C ALA A 132 9.69 -9.29 -14.32
N ASP A 133 8.71 -10.14 -13.97
CA ASP A 133 8.75 -11.57 -14.28
C ASP A 133 8.28 -11.76 -15.73
N PRO A 134 9.14 -12.20 -16.67
CA PRO A 134 8.74 -12.38 -18.07
C PRO A 134 7.63 -13.43 -18.26
N LYS A 135 7.40 -14.31 -17.27
CA LYS A 135 6.31 -15.30 -17.30
C LYS A 135 4.98 -14.73 -16.81
N LYS A 136 4.99 -13.57 -16.16
CA LYS A 136 3.83 -12.91 -15.55
C LYS A 136 3.94 -11.40 -15.77
N PRO A 137 3.82 -10.93 -17.03
CA PRO A 137 3.89 -9.51 -17.33
C PRO A 137 2.79 -8.76 -16.58
N ILE A 138 3.12 -7.56 -16.15
CA ILE A 138 2.18 -6.64 -15.51
C ILE A 138 1.86 -5.56 -16.53
N GLU A 139 0.60 -5.50 -16.94
CA GLU A 139 0.13 -4.46 -17.85
C GLU A 139 -0.13 -3.16 -17.08
N ILE A 140 0.35 -2.06 -17.65
CA ILE A 140 0.14 -0.72 -17.14
C ILE A 140 -0.09 0.25 -18.30
N GLY A 141 -1.14 1.05 -18.20
CA GLY A 141 -1.55 2.01 -19.21
C GLY A 141 -1.73 3.41 -18.66
N TYR A 142 -1.90 4.39 -19.54
CA TYR A 142 -2.15 5.78 -19.14
C TYR A 142 -3.48 5.93 -18.38
N GLU A 143 -4.49 5.12 -18.72
CA GLU A 143 -5.77 5.05 -18.04
C GLU A 143 -5.67 4.62 -16.58
N ASP A 144 -4.61 3.90 -16.21
CA ASP A 144 -4.37 3.51 -14.82
C ASP A 144 -4.09 4.72 -13.94
N TRP A 145 -3.45 5.76 -14.49
CA TRP A 145 -3.14 6.96 -13.73
C TRP A 145 -4.38 7.61 -13.11
N LYS A 146 -5.46 7.80 -13.89
CA LYS A 146 -6.71 8.39 -13.37
C LYS A 146 -7.31 7.59 -12.22
N MET A 147 -7.21 6.26 -12.29
CA MET A 147 -7.70 5.39 -11.22
C MET A 147 -6.80 5.44 -9.98
N ILE A 148 -5.48 5.51 -10.17
CA ILE A 148 -4.49 5.70 -9.10
C ILE A 148 -4.75 7.03 -8.38
N GLU A 149 -4.90 8.12 -9.13
CA GLU A 149 -5.18 9.46 -8.60
C GLU A 149 -6.50 9.46 -7.81
N SER A 150 -7.56 8.86 -8.35
CA SER A 150 -8.83 8.71 -7.64
C SER A 150 -8.70 7.91 -6.33
N ALA A 151 -7.87 6.85 -6.32
CA ALA A 151 -7.58 6.08 -5.11
C ALA A 151 -6.76 6.90 -4.09
N ALA A 152 -5.77 7.65 -4.54
CA ALA A 152 -4.99 8.56 -3.71
C ALA A 152 -5.88 9.63 -3.07
N ASN A 153 -6.74 10.29 -3.85
CA ASN A 153 -7.69 11.29 -3.36
C ASN A 153 -8.67 10.68 -2.35
N SER A 154 -9.12 9.45 -2.58
CA SER A 154 -10.00 8.74 -1.65
C SER A 154 -9.30 8.43 -0.31
N LEU A 155 -8.01 8.09 -0.33
CA LEU A 155 -7.21 7.92 0.88
C LEU A 155 -6.97 9.26 1.58
N LEU A 156 -6.60 10.31 0.86
CA LEU A 156 -6.32 11.63 1.43
C LEU A 156 -7.57 12.25 2.06
N SER A 157 -8.73 12.11 1.43
CA SER A 157 -10.03 12.59 1.94
C SER A 157 -10.46 11.96 3.26
N SER A 158 -9.75 10.93 3.72
CA SER A 158 -10.03 10.26 4.99
C SER A 158 -9.14 10.70 6.15
N LEU A 159 -8.11 11.48 5.86
CA LEU A 159 -7.24 12.04 6.88
C LEU A 159 -7.97 13.16 7.63
N PRO A 160 -7.64 13.40 8.90
CA PRO A 160 -8.14 14.56 9.63
C PRO A 160 -7.81 15.86 8.88
N GLU A 161 -8.74 16.82 8.91
CA GLU A 161 -8.57 18.11 8.23
C GLU A 161 -7.31 18.85 8.68
N ASP A 162 -6.97 18.75 9.98
CA ASP A 162 -5.76 19.37 10.53
C ASP A 162 -4.48 18.79 9.94
N THR A 163 -4.44 17.47 9.71
CA THR A 163 -3.31 16.81 9.03
C THR A 163 -3.17 17.29 7.59
N LEU A 164 -4.28 17.52 6.89
CA LEU A 164 -4.25 18.09 5.55
C LEU A 164 -3.81 19.56 5.55
N LYS A 165 -4.24 20.36 6.54
CA LYS A 165 -3.80 21.76 6.68
C LYS A 165 -2.31 21.86 6.93
N GLU A 166 -1.75 21.04 7.83
CA GLU A 166 -0.31 20.99 8.07
C GLU A 166 0.47 20.67 6.79
N LEU A 167 -0.01 19.70 6.02
CA LEU A 167 0.58 19.33 4.74
C LEU A 167 0.63 20.51 3.74
N TYR A 168 -0.43 21.33 3.67
CA TYR A 168 -0.46 22.50 2.77
C TYR A 168 0.33 23.71 3.28
N ASN A 169 0.51 23.82 4.60
CA ASN A 169 1.18 24.97 5.23
C ASN A 169 2.69 24.79 5.41
N THR A 170 3.21 23.58 5.21
CA THR A 170 4.64 23.31 5.45
C THR A 170 5.50 23.64 4.24
N ASP A 171 6.71 24.14 4.50
CA ASP A 171 7.73 24.34 3.47
C ASP A 171 7.98 23.03 2.71
N TYR A 172 7.81 23.09 1.38
CA TYR A 172 7.99 21.96 0.47
C TYR A 172 9.45 21.50 0.41
N TYR A 173 10.40 22.39 0.71
CA TYR A 173 11.82 22.09 0.64
C TYR A 173 12.32 21.37 1.89
N GLU A 174 11.61 21.45 3.02
CA GLU A 174 11.97 20.75 4.26
C GLU A 174 11.19 19.44 4.43
N LYS A 175 11.90 18.31 4.41
CA LYS A 175 11.30 16.98 4.63
C LYS A 175 12.20 16.02 5.37
N GLY A 176 11.68 15.45 6.48
CA GLY A 176 12.40 14.50 7.33
C GLY A 176 13.78 14.99 7.78
N GLY A 177 13.90 16.26 8.16
CA GLY A 177 15.15 16.88 8.60
C GLY A 177 16.17 17.18 7.49
N ARG A 178 15.74 17.19 6.22
CA ARG A 178 16.57 17.53 5.06
C ARG A 178 15.98 18.71 4.29
N ILE A 179 16.85 19.51 3.67
CA ILE A 179 16.49 20.61 2.77
C ILE A 179 16.76 20.17 1.34
N LEU A 180 15.75 20.26 0.47
CA LEU A 180 15.91 20.06 -0.97
C LEU A 180 16.58 21.27 -1.60
N MET A 181 17.67 21.03 -2.32
CA MET A 181 18.39 22.09 -3.01
C MET A 181 17.73 22.38 -4.36
N GLU A 182 17.48 23.65 -4.64
CA GLU A 182 17.07 24.08 -5.97
C GLU A 182 18.19 23.85 -6.99
N ARG A 183 17.79 23.49 -8.22
CA ARG A 183 18.72 23.44 -9.34
C ARG A 183 19.10 24.88 -9.69
N LYS A 184 20.38 25.23 -9.55
CA LYS A 184 20.89 26.54 -9.98
C LYS A 184 20.90 26.63 -11.52
N GLY A 185 20.09 27.51 -12.09
CA GLY A 185 20.23 28.03 -13.46
C GLY A 185 19.70 27.13 -14.59
N GLU A 186 18.43 27.30 -14.95
CA GLU A 186 17.95 27.09 -16.32
C GLU A 186 17.61 28.45 -16.95
#